data_AF-A0A961RX93-F1
#
_entry.id   AF-A0A961RX93-F1
#
_cell.length_a   1.000
_cell.length_b   1.000
_cell.length_c   1.000
_cell.angle_alpha   90.00
_cell.angle_beta   90.00
_cell.angle_gamma   90.00
#
_symmetry.space_group_name_H-M   'P 1'
#
loop_
_entity.id
_entity.type
_entity.pdbx_description
1 polymer ?
#
loop_
_entity_poly.entity_id
_entity_poly.type
_entity_poly.pdbx_seq_one_letter_code
_entity_poly.pdbx_strand_id
1 'polypeptide(L)' 'MRSYLEFEKPVADLDGRIHELRSMAQGDGEIDLSGEIGKLEQKAHETLSDLYAKLTPWHKT' A
#
# COMPACT_ATOMS: atom_id res chain seq x y z
N MET A 1 14.02 2.03 -6.76
CA MET A 1 12.93 2.98 -7.07
C MET A 1 11.81 2.18 -7.72
N ARG A 2 10.74 1.83 -6.98
CA ARG A 2 9.53 1.28 -7.62
C ARG A 2 8.89 2.43 -8.40
N SER A 3 8.84 2.32 -9.72
CA SER A 3 8.09 3.25 -10.54
C SER A 3 6.64 2.83 -10.50
N TYR A 4 5.82 3.53 -9.72
CA TYR A 4 4.37 3.32 -9.72
C TYR A 4 3.79 3.89 -11.01
N LEU A 5 2.89 3.13 -11.64
CA LEU A 5 2.07 3.63 -12.73
C LEU A 5 1.02 4.62 -12.19
N GLU A 6 0.50 5.50 -13.04
CA GLU A 6 -0.49 6.52 -12.62
C GLU A 6 -1.69 5.90 -11.89
N PHE A 7 -2.11 4.70 -12.30
CA PHE A 7 -3.21 3.97 -11.66
C PHE A 7 -2.82 3.28 -10.35
N GLU A 8 -1.53 3.11 -10.05
CA GLU A 8 -1.00 2.53 -8.81
C GLU A 8 -0.75 3.56 -7.71
N LYS A 9 -0.91 4.86 -8.00
CA LYS A 9 -0.85 5.95 -7.01
C LYS A 9 -1.60 5.65 -5.70
N PRO A 10 -2.85 5.17 -5.68
CA PRO A 10 -3.54 4.85 -4.42
C PRO A 10 -2.87 3.74 -3.61
N VAL A 11 -2.14 2.81 -4.26
CA VAL A 11 -1.37 1.78 -3.55
C VAL A 11 -0.07 2.38 -3.01
N ALA A 12 0.58 3.26 -3.77
CA ALA A 12 1.78 3.97 -3.32
C ALA A 12 1.53 4.81 -2.06
N ASP A 13 0.38 5.48 -1.96
CA ASP A 13 -0.02 6.26 -0.79
C ASP A 13 -0.23 5.35 0.45
N LEU A 14 -0.84 4.18 0.26
CA LEU A 14 -1.01 3.20 1.33
C LEU A 14 0.35 2.64 1.80
N ASP A 15 1.24 2.31 0.88
CA ASP A 15 2.60 1.85 1.18
C ASP A 15 3.42 2.91 1.94
N GLY A 16 3.28 4.19 1.57
CA GLY A 16 3.90 5.30 2.28
C GLY A 16 3.44 5.40 3.73
N ARG A 17 2.13 5.29 3.95
CA ARG A 17 1.55 5.34 5.31
C ARG A 17 1.93 4.14 6.16
N ILE A 18 2.00 2.95 5.56
CA ILE A 18 2.51 1.74 6.20
C ILE A 18 3.97 1.93 6.64
N HIS A 19 4.80 2.54 5.80
CA HIS A 19 6.21 2.79 6.10
C HIS A 19 6.37 3.78 7.26
N GLU A 20 5.57 4.86 7.29
CA GLU A 20 5.53 5.79 8.42
C GLU A 20 5.12 5.10 9.72
N LEU A 21 4.03 4.33 9.70
CA LEU A 21 3.57 3.60 10.88
C LEU A 21 4.60 2.59 11.38
N ARG A 22 5.29 1.88 10.47
CA ARG A 22 6.42 1.02 10.85
C ARG A 22 7.56 1.80 11.47
N SER A 23 7.92 2.96 10.92
CA SER A 23 8.97 3.80 11.49
C SER A 23 8.60 4.32 12.88
N MET A 24 7.32 4.63 13.11
CA MET A 24 6.81 5.04 14.42
C MET A 24 6.81 3.87 15.42
N ALA A 25 6.43 2.67 14.98
CA ALA A 25 6.44 1.46 15.79
C ALA A 25 7.84 0.99 16.20
N GLN A 26 8.88 1.42 15.47
CA GLN A 26 10.28 1.14 15.80
C GLN A 26 10.93 2.23 16.68
N GLY A 27 10.26 3.38 16.87
CA GLY A 27 10.69 4.44 17.78
C GLY A 27 10.36 4.13 19.24
N ASP A 28 10.95 4.89 20.18
CA ASP A 28 11.02 4.69 21.65
C ASP A 28 9.72 4.45 22.46
N GLY A 29 8.58 4.18 21.83
CA GLY A 29 7.34 3.78 22.48
C GLY A 29 6.87 2.44 21.97
N GLU A 30 6.60 1.52 22.89
CA GLU A 30 5.99 0.19 22.74
C GLU A 30 4.56 0.23 22.13
N ILE A 31 4.31 1.13 21.17
CA ILE A 31 3.02 1.30 20.51
C ILE A 31 2.89 0.15 19.51
N ASP A 32 2.07 -0.83 19.88
CA ASP A 32 1.70 -1.92 18.99
C ASP A 32 0.82 -1.41 17.85
N LEU A 33 1.46 -1.00 16.76
CA LEU A 33 0.82 -0.63 15.50
C LEU A 33 0.66 -1.83 14.55
N SER A 34 1.06 -3.04 14.96
CA SER A 34 1.09 -4.21 14.07
C SER A 34 -0.29 -4.54 13.49
N GLY A 35 -1.35 -4.40 14.29
CA GLY A 35 -2.73 -4.60 13.84
C GLY A 35 -3.22 -3.55 12.85
N GLU A 36 -2.79 -2.30 12.97
CA GLU A 36 -3.16 -1.23 12.03
C GLU A 36 -2.35 -1.31 10.73
N ILE A 37 -1.06 -1.64 10.85
CA ILE A 37 -0.17 -1.95 9.72
C ILE A 37 -0.76 -3.11 8.91
N GLY A 38 -1.17 -4.22 9.54
CA GLY A 38 -1.74 -5.37 8.85
C GLY A 38 -3.04 -5.06 8.09
N LYS A 39 -3.91 -4.21 8.65
CA LYS A 39 -5.12 -3.74 7.95
C LYS A 39 -4.79 -2.91 6.72
N LEU A 40 -3.80 -2.04 6.81
CA LEU A 40 -3.35 -1.22 5.68
C LEU A 40 -2.67 -2.06 4.61
N GLU A 41 -1.86 -3.04 4.99
CA GLU A 41 -1.23 -3.99 4.05
C GLU A 41 -2.27 -4.81 3.29
N GLN A 42 -3.29 -5.33 3.99
CA GLN A 42 -4.38 -6.05 3.35
C GLN A 42 -5.13 -5.16 2.36
N LYS A 43 -5.44 -3.93 2.75
CA LYS A 43 -6.11 -2.96 1.89
C LYS A 43 -5.26 -2.55 0.68
N ALA A 44 -3.95 -2.40 0.84
CA ALA A 44 -3.02 -2.12 -0.25
C ALA A 44 -3.00 -3.29 -1.25
N HIS A 45 -2.96 -4.52 -0.75
CA HIS A 45 -2.99 -5.73 -1.57
C HIS A 45 -4.31 -5.88 -2.35
N GLU A 46 -5.44 -5.69 -1.69
CA GLU A 46 -6.77 -5.72 -2.33
C GLU A 46 -6.89 -4.63 -3.39
N THR A 47 -6.48 -3.40 -3.08
CA THR A 47 -6.50 -2.28 -4.02
C THR A 47 -5.61 -2.57 -5.24
N LEU A 48 -4.43 -3.13 -5.03
CA LEU A 48 -3.54 -3.53 -6.12
C LEU A 48 -4.19 -4.60 -6.98
N SER A 49 -4.72 -5.66 -6.38
CA SER A 49 -5.42 -6.73 -7.10
C SER A 49 -6.60 -6.20 -7.89
N ASP A 50 -7.41 -5.32 -7.30
CA ASP A 50 -8.56 -4.68 -7.96
C ASP A 50 -8.16 -3.79 -9.12
N LEU A 51 -7.07 -3.01 -8.97
CA LEU A 51 -6.53 -2.17 -10.04
C LEU A 51 -6.12 -3.03 -11.22
N TYR A 52 -5.33 -4.08 -10.97
CA TYR A 52 -4.89 -5.00 -12.02
C TYR A 52 -6.05 -5.83 -12.61
N ALA A 53 -7.06 -6.19 -11.82
CA ALA A 53 -8.25 -6.89 -12.30
C ALA A 53 -9.14 -6.00 -13.18
N LYS A 54 -9.15 -4.68 -12.91
CA LYS A 54 -9.85 -3.69 -13.73
C LYS A 54 -9.08 -3.27 -14.98
N LEU A 55 -7.81 -3.67 -15.13
CA LEU A 55 -7.08 -3.54 -16.39
C LEU A 55 -7.65 -4.53 -17.40
N THR A 56 -8.72 -4.12 -18.07
CA THR A 56 -9.22 -4.82 -19.24
C THR A 56 -8.16 -4.83 -20.36
N PRO A 57 -8.17 -5.83 -21.27
CA PRO A 57 -7.09 -6.07 -22.24
C PRO A 57 -6.78 -4.90 -23.20
N TRP A 58 -7.59 -3.85 -23.20
CA TRP A 58 -7.50 -2.70 -24.10
C TRP A 58 -6.59 -1.57 -23.60
N HIS A 59 -6.06 -1.63 -22.38
CA HIS A 59 -5.04 -0.68 -21.89
C HIS A 59 -3.59 -1.10 -22.22
N LYS A 60 -3.41 -2.18 -22.98
CA LYS A 60 -2.11 -2.54 -23.60
C LYS A 60 -2.03 -1.94 -25.01
N THR A 61 -1.97 -0.61 -25.13
CA THR A 61 -1.44 0.02 -26.34
C THR A 61 -0.58 1.22 -25.98
#